data_AF-A0A4R8UH86-F1
#
_entry.id   AF-A0A4R8UH86-F1
#
_cell.length_a   1.000
_cell.length_b   1.000
_cell.length_c   1.000
_cell.angle_alpha   90.00
_cell.angle_beta   90.00
_cell.angle_gamma   90.00
#
_symmetry.space_group_name_H-M   'P 1'
#
loop_
_entity.id
_entity.type
_entity.pdbx_description
1 polymer ?
#
loop_
_entity_poly.entity_id
_entity_poly.type
_entity_poly.pdbx_seq_one_letter_code
_entity_poly.pdbx_strand_id
1 'polypeptide(L)'
;MEFIINGEKRDLTRADVSERLRGHEPDRVFEYSVVIDGREWPVKQAFGIAAGLPHTAFTSQTARRQLRKLGFPVDMDQPPVPAAPSPSTRSSRGFDPTRLTEIDTVSATTSFTWLHAGGITLDSDGWPSFPPLPRAPGLYRFSFRALEPGGRGTVYVGESVDLARRGSNYRNAKTDRSSQRTSRRIHKELVRHLRIGGEVAFSIATDVVLGVDGDPVDLRWKSARRLAENAAVLLAQLDGEHEVLNIDADLGAAEPVGDEEQPTRIIAG
;
A
#
# COMPACT_ATOMS: atom_id res chain seq x y z
N MET A 1 27.99 -11.25 -3.78
CA MET A 1 27.02 -10.73 -2.78
C MET A 1 25.86 -11.68 -2.81
N GLU A 2 25.43 -12.15 -1.63
CA GLU A 2 24.28 -13.04 -1.50
C GLU A 2 22.99 -12.20 -1.49
N PHE A 3 22.04 -12.51 -2.37
CA PHE A 3 20.71 -11.90 -2.35
C PHE A 3 19.65 -12.95 -2.64
N ILE A 4 18.48 -12.73 -2.04
CA ILE A 4 17.33 -13.62 -2.17
C ILE A 4 16.40 -13.04 -3.22
N ILE A 5 16.12 -13.81 -4.28
CA ILE A 5 15.06 -13.51 -5.26
C ILE A 5 14.19 -14.75 -5.39
N ASN A 6 12.87 -14.55 -5.27
CA ASN A 6 11.86 -15.63 -5.26
C ASN A 6 12.13 -16.74 -4.22
N GLY A 7 12.83 -16.43 -3.12
CA GLY A 7 13.13 -17.39 -2.05
C GLY A 7 14.44 -18.18 -2.23
N GLU A 8 15.13 -18.04 -3.37
CA GLU A 8 16.41 -18.71 -3.61
C GLU A 8 17.60 -17.79 -3.29
N LYS A 9 18.57 -18.32 -2.54
CA LYS A 9 19.86 -17.67 -2.30
C LYS A 9 20.72 -17.76 -3.56
N ARG A 10 21.12 -16.60 -4.10
CA ARG A 10 22.02 -16.51 -5.24
C ARG A 10 23.17 -15.58 -4.92
N ASP A 11 24.35 -15.95 -5.38
CA ASP A 11 25.52 -15.08 -5.36
C ASP A 11 25.71 -14.43 -6.74
N LEU A 12 25.81 -13.11 -6.74
CA LEU A 12 26.20 -12.30 -7.89
C LEU A 12 27.23 -11.28 -7.42
N THR A 13 28.32 -11.19 -8.15
CA THR A 13 29.36 -10.18 -7.97
C THR A 13 29.33 -9.19 -9.12
N ARG A 14 30.05 -8.07 -8.97
CA ARG A 14 30.21 -7.09 -10.04
C ARG A 14 30.89 -7.71 -11.28
N ALA A 15 31.85 -8.61 -11.07
CA ALA A 15 32.54 -9.31 -12.15
C ALA A 15 31.60 -10.25 -12.93
N ASP A 16 30.71 -10.95 -12.23
CA ASP A 16 29.71 -11.83 -12.86
C ASP A 16 28.76 -11.05 -13.77
N VAL A 17 28.40 -9.82 -13.38
CA VAL A 17 27.53 -8.94 -14.19
C VAL A 17 28.22 -8.58 -15.51
N SER A 18 29.45 -8.08 -15.45
CA SER A 18 30.25 -7.73 -16.65
C SER A 18 30.51 -8.95 -17.53
N GLU A 19 30.83 -10.10 -16.94
CA GLU A 19 31.09 -11.34 -17.68
C GLU A 19 29.84 -11.85 -18.40
N ARG A 20 28.69 -11.90 -17.72
CA ARG A 20 27.44 -12.44 -18.29
C ARG A 20 26.80 -11.51 -19.33
N LEU A 21 27.09 -10.22 -19.28
CA LEU A 21 26.66 -9.27 -20.31
C LEU A 21 27.55 -9.30 -21.56
N ARG A 22 28.72 -9.95 -21.50
CA ARG A 22 29.61 -10.08 -22.65
C ARG A 22 28.93 -10.88 -23.75
N GLY A 23 28.84 -10.29 -24.95
CA GLY A 23 28.17 -10.91 -26.10
C GLY A 23 26.70 -10.56 -26.25
N HIS A 24 26.12 -9.81 -25.31
CA HIS A 24 24.80 -9.21 -25.46
C HIS A 24 24.91 -7.74 -25.93
N GLU A 25 23.88 -7.27 -26.63
CA GLU A 25 23.74 -5.86 -27.00
C GLU A 25 22.68 -5.19 -26.11
N PRO A 26 22.93 -3.96 -25.64
CA PRO A 26 21.91 -3.20 -24.93
C PRO A 26 20.69 -2.93 -25.81
N ASP A 27 19.51 -3.21 -25.27
CA ASP A 27 18.25 -2.76 -25.84
C ASP A 27 18.10 -1.25 -25.66
N ARG A 28 17.12 -0.67 -26.37
CA ARG A 28 16.77 0.74 -26.19
C ARG A 28 16.38 1.04 -24.73
N VAL A 29 17.02 2.04 -24.13
CA VAL A 29 16.65 2.57 -22.82
C VAL A 29 15.38 3.40 -22.94
N PHE A 30 14.39 3.10 -22.08
CA PHE A 30 13.11 3.84 -22.04
C PHE A 30 12.97 4.77 -20.84
N GLU A 31 13.49 4.40 -19.67
CA GLU A 31 13.25 5.15 -18.41
C GLU A 31 14.44 5.08 -17.45
N TYR A 32 15.06 3.90 -17.30
CA TYR A 32 16.18 3.72 -16.38
C TYR A 32 17.33 2.96 -17.04
N SER A 33 18.53 3.50 -16.90
CA SER A 33 19.76 2.89 -17.39
C SER A 33 20.81 2.69 -16.31
N VAL A 34 21.79 1.85 -16.64
CA VAL A 34 23.00 1.60 -15.87
C VAL A 34 24.18 1.55 -16.83
N VAL A 35 25.32 2.14 -16.46
CA VAL A 35 26.54 2.02 -17.24
C VAL A 35 27.36 0.83 -16.73
N ILE A 36 27.62 -0.14 -17.61
CA ILE A 36 28.41 -1.35 -17.34
C ILE A 36 29.45 -1.48 -18.46
N ASP A 37 30.72 -1.53 -18.08
CA ASP A 37 31.87 -1.59 -19.00
C ASP A 37 31.84 -0.51 -20.10
N GLY A 38 31.41 0.70 -19.72
CA GLY A 38 31.31 1.86 -20.63
C GLY A 38 30.12 1.82 -21.59
N ARG A 39 29.22 0.85 -21.47
CA ARG A 39 27.97 0.75 -22.26
C ARG A 39 26.76 1.03 -21.38
N GLU A 40 25.79 1.75 -21.93
CA GLU A 40 24.53 2.04 -21.24
C GLU A 40 23.52 0.92 -21.50
N TRP A 41 22.96 0.36 -20.41
CA TRP A 41 22.01 -0.75 -20.47
C TRP A 41 20.69 -0.39 -19.81
N PRO A 42 19.53 -0.82 -20.36
CA PRO A 42 18.29 -0.85 -19.63
C PRO A 42 18.45 -1.69 -18.35
N VAL A 43 18.12 -1.12 -17.20
CA VAL A 43 18.38 -1.75 -15.90
C VAL A 43 17.77 -3.14 -15.78
N LYS A 44 16.59 -3.36 -16.38
CA LYS A 44 15.93 -4.68 -16.34
C LYS A 44 16.65 -5.73 -17.18
N GLN A 45 17.15 -5.32 -18.34
CA GLN A 45 17.89 -6.20 -19.23
C GLN A 45 19.24 -6.58 -18.61
N ALA A 46 20.01 -5.59 -18.15
CA ALA A 46 21.29 -5.81 -17.47
C ALA A 46 21.15 -6.77 -16.29
N PHE A 47 20.15 -6.53 -15.44
CA PHE A 47 19.92 -7.37 -14.27
C PHE A 47 19.38 -8.76 -14.64
N GLY A 48 18.47 -8.86 -15.61
CA GLY A 48 17.90 -10.13 -16.06
C GLY A 48 18.95 -11.07 -16.62
N ILE A 49 19.81 -10.57 -17.51
CA ILE A 49 20.93 -11.33 -18.08
C ILE A 49 21.90 -11.73 -16.97
N ALA A 50 22.34 -10.78 -16.13
CA ALA A 50 23.31 -11.07 -15.09
C ALA A 50 22.79 -12.07 -14.04
N ALA A 51 21.50 -12.01 -13.70
CA ALA A 51 20.88 -12.89 -12.72
C ALA A 51 20.34 -14.20 -13.33
N GLY A 52 20.29 -14.34 -14.66
CA GLY A 52 19.68 -15.48 -15.34
C GLY A 52 18.16 -15.55 -15.16
N LEU A 53 17.49 -14.39 -15.09
CA LEU A 53 16.07 -14.28 -14.75
C LEU A 53 15.25 -13.63 -15.88
N PRO A 54 14.00 -14.08 -16.11
CA PRO A 54 13.12 -13.43 -17.06
C PRO A 54 12.71 -12.03 -16.56
N HIS A 55 12.48 -11.10 -17.49
CA HIS A 55 12.14 -9.71 -17.15
C HIS A 55 10.81 -9.55 -16.36
N THR A 56 9.97 -10.58 -16.31
CA THR A 56 8.73 -10.61 -15.52
C THR A 56 8.96 -10.98 -14.05
N ALA A 57 10.11 -11.59 -13.72
CA ALA A 57 10.40 -12.05 -12.35
C ALA A 57 10.76 -10.91 -11.39
N PHE A 58 10.99 -9.69 -11.87
CA PHE A 58 11.39 -8.56 -11.04
C PHE A 58 11.00 -7.21 -11.67
N THR A 59 10.88 -6.20 -10.80
CA THR A 59 10.57 -4.81 -11.20
C THR A 59 11.83 -4.01 -11.54
N SER A 60 11.70 -2.92 -12.30
CA SER A 60 12.81 -1.99 -12.59
C SER A 60 13.46 -1.45 -11.33
N GLN A 61 12.66 -1.15 -10.29
CA GLN A 61 13.16 -0.71 -8.98
C GLN A 61 14.03 -1.78 -8.30
N THR A 62 13.67 -3.05 -8.44
CA THR A 62 14.48 -4.17 -7.90
C THR A 62 15.80 -4.28 -8.65
N ALA A 63 15.78 -4.25 -9.98
CA ALA A 63 17.00 -4.24 -10.80
C ALA A 63 17.95 -3.09 -10.41
N ARG A 64 17.42 -1.86 -10.32
CA ARG A 64 18.20 -0.67 -9.92
C ARG A 64 18.82 -0.81 -8.53
N ARG A 65 18.03 -1.28 -7.56
CA ARG A 65 18.50 -1.47 -6.19
C ARG A 65 19.65 -2.47 -6.12
N GLN A 66 19.56 -3.58 -6.85
CA GLN A 66 20.61 -4.61 -6.84
C GLN A 66 21.87 -4.14 -7.59
N LEU A 67 21.72 -3.52 -8.75
CA LEU A 67 22.86 -2.97 -9.51
C LEU A 67 23.59 -1.87 -8.73
N ARG A 68 22.87 -0.98 -8.02
CA ARG A 68 23.48 0.00 -7.11
C ARG A 68 24.25 -0.67 -5.96
N LYS A 69 23.70 -1.74 -5.37
CA LYS A 69 24.38 -2.50 -4.32
C LYS A 69 25.65 -3.19 -4.81
N LEU A 70 25.71 -3.56 -6.09
CA LEU A 70 26.90 -4.11 -6.75
C LEU A 70 27.93 -3.04 -7.18
N GLY A 71 27.66 -1.76 -6.88
CA GLY A 71 28.57 -0.65 -7.14
C GLY A 71 28.47 -0.08 -8.55
N PHE A 72 27.40 -0.36 -9.30
CA PHE A 72 27.17 0.28 -10.59
C PHE A 72 26.50 1.65 -10.44
N PRO A 73 26.95 2.66 -11.19
CA PRO A 73 26.26 3.95 -11.28
C PRO A 73 24.96 3.76 -12.07
N VAL A 74 23.84 3.98 -11.39
CA VAL A 74 22.50 4.01 -11.99
C VAL A 74 22.07 5.46 -11.96
N ASP A 75 22.05 6.10 -13.12
CA ASP A 75 21.83 7.54 -13.20
C ASP A 75 20.38 7.91 -12.84
N MET A 76 20.24 9.10 -12.27
CA MET A 76 18.98 9.81 -12.04
C MET A 76 19.06 11.09 -12.88
N ASP A 77 18.02 11.41 -13.64
CA ASP A 77 17.88 12.65 -14.41
C ASP A 77 18.84 12.87 -15.60
N GLN A 78 18.59 12.16 -16.71
CA GLN A 78 18.75 12.81 -18.01
C GLN A 78 17.40 13.37 -18.45
N PRO A 79 17.26 14.69 -18.69
CA PRO A 79 16.10 15.23 -19.40
C PRO A 79 16.02 14.56 -20.78
N PRO A 80 14.81 14.26 -21.30
CA PRO A 80 14.69 13.69 -22.63
C PRO A 80 15.32 14.66 -23.64
N VAL A 81 16.44 14.26 -24.24
CA VAL A 81 17.04 14.98 -25.37
C VAL A 81 15.96 15.01 -26.46
N PRO A 82 15.62 16.20 -27.04
CA PRO A 82 14.54 16.31 -28.00
C PRO A 82 14.86 15.43 -29.21
N ALA A 83 14.07 14.39 -29.39
CA ALA A 83 14.13 13.57 -30.59
C ALA A 83 13.83 14.47 -31.78
N ALA A 84 14.70 14.45 -32.80
CA ALA A 84 14.33 14.91 -34.13
C ALA A 84 12.99 14.25 -34.52
N PRO A 85 12.07 14.96 -35.21
CA PRO A 85 10.72 14.48 -35.45
C PRO A 85 10.75 13.26 -36.36
N SER A 86 10.90 12.08 -35.77
CA SER A 86 10.41 10.84 -36.35
C SER A 86 8.89 10.95 -36.31
N PRO A 87 8.18 10.60 -37.39
CA PRO A 87 6.72 10.72 -37.44
C PRO A 87 6.13 9.85 -36.33
N SER A 88 5.86 10.48 -35.19
CA SER A 88 5.19 9.90 -34.05
C SER A 88 3.70 9.88 -34.34
N THR A 89 3.32 9.13 -35.36
CA THR A 89 2.00 8.50 -35.41
C THR A 89 2.09 7.15 -34.70
N ARG A 90 2.57 7.15 -33.46
CA ARG A 90 1.73 6.51 -32.44
C ARG A 90 0.63 7.50 -32.18
N SER A 91 -0.39 7.46 -33.05
CA SER A 91 -1.73 7.61 -32.51
C SER A 91 -1.73 6.79 -31.23
N SER A 92 -2.19 7.35 -30.12
CA SER A 92 -2.94 6.48 -29.22
C SER A 92 -3.91 5.78 -30.18
N ARG A 93 -3.67 4.51 -30.53
CA ARG A 93 -4.75 3.74 -31.14
C ARG A 93 -5.82 3.88 -30.09
N GLY A 94 -6.84 4.68 -30.37
CA GLY A 94 -7.95 4.87 -29.47
C GLY A 94 -8.35 3.47 -29.07
N PHE A 95 -8.15 3.15 -27.80
CA PHE A 95 -8.58 1.87 -27.30
C PHE A 95 -10.09 1.92 -27.41
N ASP A 96 -10.64 1.12 -28.30
CA ASP A 96 -12.08 1.03 -28.52
C ASP A 96 -12.61 0.01 -27.50
N PRO A 97 -13.20 0.45 -26.37
CA PRO A 97 -13.67 -0.44 -25.33
C PRO A 97 -14.79 -1.35 -25.82
N THR A 98 -15.46 -1.03 -26.94
CA THR A 98 -16.51 -1.88 -27.52
C THR A 98 -15.98 -3.19 -28.10
N ARG A 99 -14.66 -3.29 -28.29
CA ARG A 99 -13.98 -4.53 -28.70
C ARG A 99 -13.69 -5.48 -27.55
N LEU A 100 -13.94 -5.06 -26.30
CA LEU A 100 -13.86 -5.95 -25.16
C LEU A 100 -15.03 -6.92 -25.18
N THR A 101 -14.73 -8.19 -24.95
CA THR A 101 -15.74 -9.21 -24.68
C THR A 101 -15.75 -9.45 -23.19
N GLU A 102 -16.94 -9.42 -22.58
CA GLU A 102 -17.12 -9.82 -21.20
C GLU A 102 -16.76 -11.31 -21.07
N ILE A 103 -15.89 -11.64 -20.12
CA ILE A 103 -15.44 -13.01 -19.87
C ILE A 103 -16.19 -13.58 -18.67
N ASP A 104 -16.26 -12.81 -17.59
CA ASP A 104 -17.00 -13.12 -16.38
C ASP A 104 -17.35 -11.85 -15.59
N THR A 105 -18.33 -11.98 -14.69
CA THR A 105 -18.68 -10.96 -13.70
C THR A 105 -18.53 -11.59 -12.32
N VAL A 106 -17.76 -10.94 -11.44
CA VAL A 106 -17.55 -11.35 -10.04
C VAL A 106 -18.03 -10.23 -9.13
N SER A 107 -18.87 -10.58 -8.16
CA SER A 107 -19.27 -9.69 -7.07
C SER A 107 -18.63 -10.16 -5.77
N ALA A 108 -18.12 -9.22 -4.98
CA ALA A 108 -17.56 -9.48 -3.67
C ALA A 108 -18.14 -8.50 -2.65
N THR A 109 -18.84 -9.02 -1.65
CA THR A 109 -19.29 -8.23 -0.49
C THR A 109 -18.37 -8.44 0.70
N THR A 110 -18.36 -7.51 1.64
CA THR A 110 -17.60 -7.67 2.89
C THR A 110 -18.44 -7.17 4.05
N SER A 111 -18.65 -8.02 5.05
CA SER A 111 -19.35 -7.65 6.27
C SER A 111 -18.61 -8.15 7.51
N PHE A 112 -18.69 -7.36 8.57
CA PHE A 112 -18.07 -7.63 9.86
C PHE A 112 -18.72 -6.79 10.94
N THR A 113 -18.52 -7.17 12.20
CA THR A 113 -19.07 -6.45 13.35
C THR A 113 -17.95 -5.95 14.25
N TRP A 114 -18.00 -4.65 14.60
CA TRP A 114 -17.08 -4.06 15.56
C TRP A 114 -17.48 -4.43 16.99
N LEU A 115 -16.57 -5.06 17.72
CA LEU A 115 -16.66 -5.37 19.14
C LEU A 115 -15.83 -4.36 19.93
N HIS A 116 -16.43 -3.67 20.90
CA HIS A 116 -15.72 -2.73 21.76
C HIS A 116 -14.84 -3.49 22.76
N ALA A 117 -13.52 -3.26 22.70
CA ALA A 117 -12.55 -3.91 23.58
C ALA A 117 -12.23 -3.08 24.83
N GLY A 118 -12.53 -1.78 24.83
CA GLY A 118 -12.26 -0.87 25.94
C GLY A 118 -11.59 0.43 25.49
N GLY A 119 -11.30 1.32 26.45
CA GLY A 119 -10.58 2.57 26.23
C GLY A 119 -9.06 2.40 26.26
N ILE A 120 -8.35 3.16 25.44
CA ILE A 120 -6.89 3.32 25.51
C ILE A 120 -6.60 4.47 26.46
N THR A 121 -5.65 4.27 27.36
CA THR A 121 -5.27 5.26 28.39
C THR A 121 -3.77 5.54 28.32
N LEU A 122 -3.28 6.50 29.12
CA LEU A 122 -1.85 6.65 29.38
C LEU A 122 -1.51 5.99 30.72
N ASP A 123 -0.38 5.29 30.77
CA ASP A 123 0.19 4.82 32.03
C ASP A 123 0.93 5.94 32.79
N SER A 124 1.55 5.58 33.91
CA SER A 124 2.34 6.50 34.75
C SER A 124 3.52 7.14 34.04
N ASP A 125 4.06 6.51 32.99
CA ASP A 125 5.18 7.02 32.20
C ASP A 125 4.68 7.86 31.00
N GLY A 126 3.36 8.02 30.86
CA GLY A 126 2.73 8.76 29.77
C GLY A 126 2.70 8.00 28.44
N TRP A 127 2.78 6.66 28.46
CA TRP A 127 2.69 5.81 27.27
C TRP A 127 1.31 5.17 27.09
N PRO A 128 0.86 4.93 25.83
CA PRO A 128 -0.43 4.31 25.58
C PRO A 128 -0.52 2.91 26.18
N SER A 129 -1.54 2.69 27.01
CA SER A 129 -1.93 1.42 27.61
C SER A 129 -3.22 0.95 26.96
N PHE A 130 -3.25 -0.33 26.57
CA PHE A 130 -4.32 -0.91 25.77
C PHE A 130 -5.05 -1.99 26.56
N PRO A 131 -6.37 -2.15 26.37
CA PRO A 131 -7.09 -3.31 26.91
C PRO A 131 -6.55 -4.60 26.28
N PRO A 132 -6.63 -5.74 26.99
CA PRO A 132 -6.20 -7.03 26.46
C PRO A 132 -7.08 -7.46 25.29
N LEU A 133 -6.48 -8.07 24.28
CA LEU A 133 -7.16 -8.59 23.09
C LEU A 133 -6.91 -10.10 22.92
N PRO A 134 -7.80 -10.82 22.19
CA PRO A 134 -7.60 -12.23 21.90
C PRO A 134 -6.38 -12.47 20.99
N ARG A 135 -5.77 -13.66 21.12
CA ARG A 135 -4.76 -14.17 20.17
C ARG A 135 -5.45 -14.75 18.95
N ALA A 136 -5.96 -13.87 18.09
CA ALA A 136 -6.69 -14.22 16.88
C ALA A 136 -6.33 -13.25 15.74
N PRO A 137 -6.48 -13.68 14.47
CA PRO A 137 -6.47 -12.77 13.35
C PRO A 137 -7.73 -11.89 13.36
N GLY A 138 -7.62 -10.67 12.86
CA GLY A 138 -8.75 -9.77 12.77
C GLY A 138 -8.41 -8.35 12.34
N LEU A 139 -9.46 -7.54 12.29
CA LEU A 139 -9.37 -6.09 12.15
C LEU A 139 -9.38 -5.43 13.52
N TYR A 140 -8.84 -4.22 13.59
CA TYR A 140 -8.92 -3.37 14.75
C TYR A 140 -9.10 -1.91 14.37
N ARG A 141 -9.77 -1.15 15.24
CA ARG A 141 -10.09 0.26 15.06
C ARG A 141 -9.75 1.06 16.31
N PHE A 142 -9.04 2.16 16.13
CA PHE A 142 -8.92 3.22 17.13
C PHE A 142 -9.90 4.33 16.75
N SER A 143 -10.79 4.70 17.68
CA SER A 143 -11.75 5.78 17.52
C SER A 143 -11.42 6.88 18.51
N PHE A 144 -10.86 7.98 18.01
CA PHE A 144 -10.58 9.20 18.76
C PHE A 144 -11.85 10.03 18.79
N ARG A 145 -12.38 10.30 19.97
CA ARG A 145 -13.57 11.15 20.10
C ARG A 145 -13.21 12.60 19.78
N ALA A 146 -14.17 13.36 19.28
CA ALA A 146 -13.99 14.79 19.14
C ALA A 146 -13.77 15.43 20.53
N LEU A 147 -12.85 16.38 20.60
CA LEU A 147 -12.58 17.14 21.84
C LEU A 147 -13.67 18.16 22.11
N GLU A 148 -14.19 18.76 21.04
CA GLU A 148 -15.24 19.75 21.09
C GLU A 148 -16.61 19.10 20.84
N PRO A 149 -17.67 19.52 21.56
CA PRO A 149 -19.03 19.09 21.27
C PRO A 149 -19.41 19.38 19.81
N GLY A 150 -19.92 18.37 19.10
CA GLY A 150 -20.30 18.48 17.69
C GLY A 150 -19.13 18.46 16.70
N GLY A 151 -17.88 18.33 17.18
CA GLY A 151 -16.75 18.06 16.31
C GLY A 151 -16.78 16.64 15.75
N ARG A 152 -16.05 16.41 14.66
CA ARG A 152 -15.88 15.08 14.07
C ARG A 152 -14.82 14.30 14.83
N GLY A 153 -15.14 13.05 15.15
CA GLY A 153 -14.15 12.12 15.66
C GLY A 153 -13.17 11.72 14.57
N THR A 154 -12.10 11.04 14.96
CA THR A 154 -11.11 10.52 14.02
C THR A 154 -11.00 9.01 14.19
N VAL A 155 -10.85 8.26 13.09
CA VAL A 155 -10.69 6.81 13.12
C VAL A 155 -9.43 6.35 12.42
N TYR A 156 -8.83 5.30 12.96
CA TYR A 156 -7.76 4.55 12.32
C TYR A 156 -8.13 3.07 12.33
N VAL A 157 -8.03 2.41 11.18
CA VAL A 157 -8.31 0.98 11.02
C VAL A 157 -7.02 0.25 10.62
N GLY A 158 -6.85 -0.98 11.08
CA GLY A 158 -5.89 -1.88 10.46
C GLY A 158 -6.19 -3.35 10.71
N GLU A 159 -5.33 -4.21 10.19
CA GLU A 159 -5.41 -5.67 10.38
C GLU A 159 -4.21 -6.26 11.13
N SER A 160 -4.42 -7.43 11.72
CA SER A 160 -3.36 -8.25 12.28
C SER A 160 -3.69 -9.73 12.13
N VAL A 161 -2.65 -10.56 12.03
CA VAL A 161 -2.77 -12.01 12.25
C VAL A 161 -2.84 -12.37 13.73
N ASP A 162 -2.43 -11.44 14.60
CA ASP A 162 -2.45 -11.59 16.05
C ASP A 162 -2.82 -10.24 16.70
N LEU A 163 -4.08 -10.11 17.08
CA LEU A 163 -4.63 -8.89 17.69
C LEU A 163 -3.99 -8.59 19.06
N ALA A 164 -3.67 -9.61 19.88
CA ALA A 164 -3.05 -9.44 21.19
C ALA A 164 -1.71 -8.69 21.14
N ARG A 165 -0.97 -8.83 20.03
CA ARG A 165 0.32 -8.13 19.85
C ARG A 165 0.17 -6.68 19.43
N ARG A 166 -0.99 -6.27 18.91
CA ARG A 166 -1.08 -5.03 18.14
C ARG A 166 -0.89 -3.79 19.00
N GLY A 167 -1.46 -3.76 20.21
CA GLY A 167 -1.27 -2.66 21.17
C GLY A 167 0.21 -2.43 21.50
N SER A 168 0.97 -3.51 21.69
CA SER A 168 2.41 -3.43 22.02
C SER A 168 3.22 -2.77 20.89
N ASN A 169 2.85 -2.99 19.62
CA ASN A 169 3.55 -2.39 18.48
C ASN A 169 3.43 -0.85 18.51
N TYR A 170 2.26 -0.32 18.87
CA TYR A 170 2.05 1.12 18.99
C TYR A 170 2.67 1.68 20.26
N ARG A 171 2.47 1.03 21.41
CA ARG A 171 3.08 1.43 22.69
C ARG A 171 4.60 1.59 22.60
N ASN A 172 5.26 0.68 21.88
CA ASN A 172 6.72 0.64 21.78
C ASN A 172 7.30 1.44 20.60
N ALA A 173 6.46 2.08 19.78
CA ALA A 173 6.88 2.90 18.63
C ALA A 173 7.38 4.31 19.04
N LYS A 174 8.26 4.36 20.04
CA LYS A 174 8.73 5.59 20.72
C LYS A 174 9.86 6.31 19.96
N THR A 175 10.66 5.57 19.21
CA THR A 175 11.92 6.10 18.65
C THR A 175 11.83 6.35 17.15
N ASP A 176 12.58 7.36 16.71
CA ASP A 176 12.59 7.76 15.32
C ASP A 176 13.48 6.88 14.40
N ARG A 177 14.08 5.81 14.94
CA ARG A 177 15.07 4.96 14.26
C ARG A 177 14.51 3.70 13.58
N SER A 178 13.18 3.51 13.58
CA SER A 178 12.55 2.31 12.99
C SER A 178 11.82 2.61 11.67
N SER A 179 11.80 1.62 10.77
CA SER A 179 11.07 1.64 9.49
C SER A 179 9.53 1.65 9.65
N GLN A 180 9.01 1.58 10.88
CA GLN A 180 7.58 1.49 11.18
C GLN A 180 6.91 2.88 11.24
N ARG A 181 6.88 3.57 10.09
CA ARG A 181 6.32 4.94 9.97
C ARG A 181 4.88 5.03 10.50
N THR A 182 4.01 4.08 10.14
CA THR A 182 2.59 4.08 10.58
C THR A 182 2.46 3.91 12.09
N SER A 183 3.15 2.92 12.68
CA SER A 183 3.09 2.68 14.13
C SER A 183 3.50 3.92 14.93
N ARG A 184 4.54 4.64 14.47
CA ARG A 184 5.02 5.86 15.11
C ARG A 184 4.05 7.02 15.00
N ARG A 185 3.46 7.23 13.82
CA ARG A 185 2.46 8.28 13.62
C ARG A 185 1.26 8.06 14.54
N ILE A 186 0.74 6.83 14.56
CA ILE A 186 -0.40 6.49 15.41
C ILE A 186 -0.04 6.57 16.90
N HIS A 187 1.18 6.17 17.30
CA HIS A 187 1.66 6.41 18.66
C HIS A 187 1.63 7.89 19.04
N LYS A 188 2.16 8.77 18.17
CA LYS A 188 2.19 10.22 18.41
C LYS A 188 0.76 10.78 18.55
N GLU A 189 -0.17 10.38 17.70
CA GLU A 189 -1.57 10.82 17.83
C GLU A 189 -2.26 10.28 19.08
N LEU A 190 -2.07 9.02 19.45
CA LEU A 190 -2.59 8.47 20.71
C LEU A 190 -2.11 9.28 21.91
N VAL A 191 -0.79 9.50 22.01
CA VAL A 191 -0.21 10.26 23.13
C VAL A 191 -0.69 11.70 23.13
N ARG A 192 -0.71 12.37 21.97
CA ARG A 192 -1.18 13.76 21.85
C ARG A 192 -2.63 13.89 22.29
N HIS A 193 -3.52 13.06 21.75
CA HIS A 193 -4.96 13.13 22.01
C HIS A 193 -5.31 12.80 23.47
N LEU A 194 -4.68 11.77 24.06
CA LEU A 194 -4.93 11.40 25.44
C LEU A 194 -4.37 12.43 26.44
N ARG A 195 -3.24 13.09 26.14
CA ARG A 195 -2.65 14.11 27.02
C ARG A 195 -3.50 15.37 27.18
N ILE A 196 -4.29 15.70 26.16
CA ILE A 196 -5.21 16.83 26.20
C ILE A 196 -6.60 16.45 26.75
N GLY A 197 -6.72 15.26 27.34
CA GLY A 197 -7.96 14.77 27.96
C GLY A 197 -8.95 14.11 27.01
N GLY A 198 -8.57 13.89 25.75
CA GLY A 198 -9.41 13.20 24.78
C GLY A 198 -9.55 11.71 25.08
N GLU A 199 -10.62 11.10 24.55
CA GLU A 199 -10.93 9.68 24.72
C GLU A 199 -10.63 8.90 23.44
N VAL A 200 -9.98 7.74 23.58
CA VAL A 200 -9.76 6.82 22.45
C VAL A 200 -10.33 5.44 22.76
N ALA A 201 -11.29 4.99 21.97
CA ALA A 201 -11.85 3.65 22.06
C ALA A 201 -11.07 2.66 21.16
N PHE A 202 -10.87 1.44 21.65
CA PHE A 202 -10.32 0.32 20.91
C PHE A 202 -11.43 -0.67 20.56
N SER A 203 -11.62 -0.96 19.27
CA SER A 203 -12.57 -1.97 18.80
C SER A 203 -11.87 -3.01 17.92
N ILE A 204 -12.43 -4.21 17.83
CA ILE A 204 -11.92 -5.30 16.99
C ILE A 204 -13.04 -5.93 16.17
N ALA A 205 -12.69 -6.60 15.08
CA ALA A 205 -13.57 -7.53 14.38
C ALA A 205 -12.79 -8.81 14.10
N THR A 206 -13.26 -9.94 14.63
CA THR A 206 -12.63 -11.27 14.50
C THR A 206 -13.31 -12.14 13.45
N ASP A 207 -14.54 -11.80 13.11
CA ASP A 207 -15.37 -12.52 12.16
C ASP A 207 -15.65 -11.59 10.98
N VAL A 208 -15.25 -12.03 9.79
CA VAL A 208 -15.47 -11.31 8.54
C VAL A 208 -16.05 -12.29 7.54
N VAL A 209 -17.15 -11.88 6.93
CA VAL A 209 -17.79 -12.59 5.83
C VAL A 209 -17.40 -11.89 4.54
N LEU A 210 -16.78 -12.61 3.60
CA LEU A 210 -16.48 -12.09 2.27
C LEU A 210 -17.37 -12.82 1.27
N GLY A 211 -18.37 -12.13 0.76
CA GLY A 211 -19.36 -12.72 -0.11
C GLY A 211 -18.93 -12.69 -1.56
N VAL A 212 -18.10 -13.65 -1.97
CA VAL A 212 -18.23 -14.20 -3.33
C VAL A 212 -19.45 -15.14 -3.38
N ASP A 213 -19.78 -15.80 -2.25
CA ASP A 213 -21.02 -16.58 -2.03
C ASP A 213 -21.67 -16.40 -0.65
N GLY A 214 -21.15 -15.48 0.18
CA GLY A 214 -21.68 -15.12 1.50
C GLY A 214 -21.09 -15.90 2.68
N ASP A 215 -20.08 -16.73 2.46
CA ASP A 215 -19.47 -17.56 3.51
C ASP A 215 -18.42 -16.80 4.36
N PRO A 216 -18.27 -17.15 5.65
CA PRO A 216 -17.17 -16.67 6.47
C PRO A 216 -15.82 -17.03 5.84
N VAL A 217 -14.88 -16.08 5.83
CA VAL A 217 -13.53 -16.32 5.29
C VAL A 217 -12.49 -16.39 6.39
N ASP A 218 -11.55 -17.32 6.21
CA ASP A 218 -10.42 -17.51 7.11
C ASP A 218 -9.51 -16.27 7.12
N LEU A 219 -9.59 -15.51 8.22
CA LEU A 219 -8.77 -14.33 8.43
C LEU A 219 -7.29 -14.63 8.62
N ARG A 220 -6.82 -15.88 8.59
CA ARG A 220 -5.38 -16.17 8.47
C ARG A 220 -4.84 -15.76 7.10
N TRP A 221 -5.70 -15.65 6.08
CA TRP A 221 -5.30 -15.18 4.76
C TRP A 221 -5.11 -13.67 4.73
N LYS A 222 -3.93 -13.22 4.29
CA LYS A 222 -3.60 -11.79 4.21
C LYS A 222 -4.52 -11.04 3.23
N SER A 223 -4.87 -11.66 2.11
CA SER A 223 -5.80 -11.08 1.12
C SER A 223 -7.17 -10.80 1.74
N ALA A 224 -7.71 -11.75 2.51
CA ALA A 224 -8.99 -11.57 3.20
C ALA A 224 -8.94 -10.41 4.20
N ARG A 225 -7.91 -10.34 5.04
CA ARG A 225 -7.72 -9.23 5.98
C ARG A 225 -7.53 -7.88 5.29
N ARG A 226 -6.82 -7.84 4.17
CA ARG A 226 -6.59 -6.63 3.38
C ARG A 226 -7.86 -6.12 2.70
N LEU A 227 -8.65 -7.03 2.13
CA LEU A 227 -9.94 -6.67 1.55
C LEU A 227 -10.86 -6.08 2.61
N ALA A 228 -10.92 -6.72 3.78
CA ALA A 228 -11.75 -6.26 4.90
C ALA A 228 -11.27 -4.95 5.53
N GLU A 229 -9.95 -4.74 5.65
CA GLU A 229 -9.38 -3.46 6.08
C GLU A 229 -9.75 -2.34 5.10
N ASN A 230 -9.58 -2.55 3.80
CA ASN A 230 -9.92 -1.55 2.79
C ASN A 230 -11.42 -1.26 2.78
N ALA A 231 -12.27 -2.27 2.91
CA ALA A 231 -13.72 -2.08 3.05
C ALA A 231 -14.06 -1.25 4.29
N ALA A 232 -13.41 -1.51 5.44
CA ALA A 232 -13.59 -0.74 6.66
C ALA A 232 -13.14 0.72 6.53
N VAL A 233 -12.02 0.97 5.84
CA VAL A 233 -11.53 2.33 5.57
C VAL A 233 -12.52 3.08 4.66
N LEU A 234 -12.96 2.45 3.57
CA LEU A 234 -13.92 3.03 2.64
C LEU A 234 -15.25 3.35 3.34
N LEU A 235 -15.79 2.42 4.13
CA LEU A 235 -17.03 2.65 4.87
C LEU A 235 -16.90 3.80 5.86
N ALA A 236 -15.75 3.94 6.53
CA ALA A 236 -15.50 5.07 7.43
C ALA A 236 -15.39 6.41 6.66
N GLN A 237 -14.84 6.41 5.45
CA GLN A 237 -14.79 7.59 4.58
C GLN A 237 -16.20 7.98 4.09
N LEU A 238 -17.02 7.01 3.72
CA LEU A 238 -18.38 7.23 3.20
C LEU A 238 -19.38 7.67 4.27
N ASP A 239 -19.23 7.22 5.50
CA ASP A 239 -20.08 7.63 6.63
C ASP A 239 -20.01 9.15 6.88
N GLY A 240 -18.88 9.79 6.56
CA GLY A 240 -18.71 11.26 6.64
C GLY A 240 -18.67 11.83 8.07
N GLU A 241 -19.04 11.04 9.07
CA GLU A 241 -19.07 11.40 10.49
C GLU A 241 -17.67 11.48 11.13
N HIS A 242 -16.69 10.80 10.53
CA HIS A 242 -15.34 10.68 11.08
C HIS A 242 -14.26 11.05 10.06
N GLU A 243 -13.20 11.70 10.54
CA GLU A 243 -11.96 11.82 9.78
C GLU A 243 -11.21 10.48 9.80
N VAL A 244 -10.62 10.06 8.67
CA VAL A 244 -9.92 8.78 8.57
C VAL A 244 -8.40 8.99 8.50
N LEU A 245 -7.64 8.40 9.44
CA LEU A 245 -6.18 8.54 9.53
C LEU A 245 -5.40 7.56 8.64
N ASN A 246 -6.08 6.55 8.09
CA ASN A 246 -5.48 5.69 7.08
C ASN A 246 -5.10 6.60 5.89
N ILE A 247 -3.81 6.60 5.53
CA ILE A 247 -3.40 7.26 4.30
C ILE A 247 -3.56 6.23 3.20
N ASP A 248 -4.50 6.46 2.30
CA ASP A 248 -4.48 5.85 0.98
C ASP A 248 -3.33 6.49 0.21
N ALA A 249 -2.24 5.75 0.04
CA ALA A 249 -0.99 6.28 -0.53
C ALA A 249 -1.15 6.79 -1.98
N ASP A 250 -2.27 6.48 -2.63
CA ASP A 250 -2.52 6.73 -4.06
C ASP A 250 -3.60 7.79 -4.33
N LEU A 251 -4.30 8.30 -3.30
CA LEU A 251 -5.30 9.37 -3.44
C LEU A 251 -4.69 10.70 -3.00
N GLY A 252 -3.89 11.32 -3.87
CA GLY A 252 -3.74 12.78 -3.82
C GLY A 252 -5.10 13.39 -4.09
N ALA A 253 -5.63 14.18 -3.15
CA ALA A 253 -6.88 14.94 -3.19
C ALA A 253 -7.76 14.64 -4.43
N ALA A 254 -8.58 13.59 -4.35
CA ALA A 254 -9.60 13.37 -5.36
C ALA A 254 -10.56 14.56 -5.32
N GLU A 255 -10.73 15.25 -6.44
CA GLU A 255 -11.77 16.25 -6.57
C GLU A 255 -13.14 15.60 -6.35
N PRO A 256 -14.07 16.27 -5.66
CA PRO A 256 -15.40 15.74 -5.41
C PRO A 256 -16.08 15.47 -6.75
N VAL A 257 -16.54 14.23 -6.93
CA VAL A 257 -17.41 13.85 -8.05
C VAL A 257 -18.70 14.67 -7.89
N GLY A 258 -18.89 15.62 -8.79
CA GLY A 258 -20.03 16.54 -8.78
C GLY A 258 -21.36 15.80 -8.90
N ASP A 259 -22.36 16.31 -8.19
CA ASP A 259 -23.76 15.98 -8.36
C ASP A 259 -24.18 16.18 -9.83
N GLU A 260 -24.44 15.09 -10.55
CA GLU A 260 -25.24 15.16 -11.77
C GLU A 260 -26.72 15.16 -11.38
N GLU A 261 -27.31 16.36 -11.34
CA GLU A 261 -28.75 16.56 -11.42
C GLU A 261 -29.31 15.84 -12.65
N GLN A 262 -30.16 14.83 -12.42
CA GLN A 262 -30.98 14.25 -13.48
C GLN A 262 -32.10 15.23 -13.86
N PRO A 263 -32.28 15.59 -15.15
CA PRO A 263 -33.38 16.45 -15.55
C PRO A 263 -34.70 15.68 -15.54
N THR A 264 -35.63 16.13 -14.70
CA THR A 264 -37.03 15.73 -14.64
C THR A 264 -37.70 15.86 -16.02
N ARG A 265 -38.01 14.73 -16.67
CA ARG A 265 -38.98 14.70 -17.77
C ARG A 265 -40.39 14.81 -17.21
N ILE A 266 -40.96 16.00 -17.31
CA ILE A 266 -42.40 16.22 -17.18
C ILE A 266 -43.08 15.56 -18.39
N ILE A 267 -43.89 14.53 -18.12
CA ILE A 267 -44.88 14.05 -19.08
C ILE A 267 -46.11 14.93 -18.90
N ALA A 268 -46.47 15.65 -19.97
CA ALA A 268 -47.65 16.48 -20.03
C ALA A 268 -48.93 15.63 -20.06
N GLY A 269 -49.85 15.98 -19.16
CA GLY A 269 -51.28 15.70 -19.17
C GLY A 269 -51.96 16.85 -18.45
#